data_AF-A0A8J6VJS7-F1
#
_entry.id   AF-A0A8J6VJS7-F1
#
_cell.length_a   1.000
_cell.length_b   1.000
_cell.length_c   1.000
_cell.angle_alpha   90.00
_cell.angle_beta   90.00
_cell.angle_gamma   90.00
#
_symmetry.space_group_name_H-M   'P 1'
#
loop_
_entity.id
_entity.type
_entity.pdbx_description
1 polymer ?
#
loop_
_entity_poly.entity_id
_entity_poly.type
_entity_poly.pdbx_seq_one_letter_code
_entity_poly.pdbx_strand_id
1 'polypeptide(L)'
;MNRWLQPKKLGFMLAMTVAFGGSLLALPRQAHADEIFRQQGTIQPAQNEYTFSGTEGQTVTINLTSADFDTTLALVGPGEQEIAFNDDFGGSLNSRIIATLPSNGEYRVIVRSFAGNGGAYTVTVNPATEYEQAYASATTLYQAGSFTEAIAAFGEAIEIDPAEPSAYIDRGNAYLATGENTEAAIADFERAADLYEERGEVDSAQSYRDYVQFLQSSPPPEPMPF
;
A
#
# COMPACT_ATOMS: atom_id res chain seq x y z
N MET A 1 23.58 -56.68 -17.83
CA MET A 1 23.44 -57.27 -19.18
C MET A 1 22.20 -58.15 -19.22
N ASN A 2 21.34 -57.89 -20.22
CA ASN A 2 20.19 -58.64 -20.76
C ASN A 2 18.89 -58.80 -19.94
N ARG A 3 17.66 -58.77 -20.49
CA ARG A 3 16.94 -58.08 -21.61
C ARG A 3 15.60 -58.88 -21.84
N TRP A 4 14.41 -58.26 -21.67
CA TRP A 4 13.09 -58.48 -22.37
C TRP A 4 12.35 -59.86 -22.24
N LEU A 5 11.02 -60.11 -22.39
CA LEU A 5 9.75 -59.41 -22.76
C LEU A 5 8.49 -60.28 -22.39
N GLN A 6 7.42 -59.64 -21.85
CA GLN A 6 5.91 -59.74 -21.94
C GLN A 6 5.18 -60.91 -22.72
N PRO A 7 3.84 -61.25 -22.57
CA PRO A 7 2.68 -60.31 -22.52
C PRO A 7 1.30 -60.68 -21.83
N LYS A 8 0.50 -59.62 -21.59
CA LYS A 8 -0.98 -59.34 -21.66
C LYS A 8 -2.06 -60.43 -21.42
N LYS A 9 -3.13 -60.04 -20.67
CA LYS A 9 -4.54 -60.17 -21.10
C LYS A 9 -5.46 -59.04 -20.58
N LEU A 10 -6.43 -58.75 -21.44
CA LEU A 10 -7.41 -57.67 -21.49
C LEU A 10 -8.73 -58.14 -20.86
N GLY A 11 -9.47 -57.28 -20.15
CA GLY A 11 -10.81 -57.57 -19.62
C GLY A 11 -11.63 -56.27 -19.54
N PHE A 12 -12.80 -56.27 -20.16
CA PHE A 12 -13.62 -55.14 -20.57
C PHE A 12 -14.73 -54.80 -19.55
N MET A 13 -15.01 -53.49 -19.42
CA MET A 13 -16.24 -52.76 -19.03
C MET A 13 -17.36 -53.41 -18.19
N LEU A 14 -17.82 -52.67 -17.17
CA LEU A 14 -19.22 -52.21 -17.14
C LEU A 14 -19.33 -50.83 -16.47
N ALA A 15 -20.09 -49.95 -17.11
CA ALA A 15 -20.37 -48.58 -16.71
C ALA A 15 -21.38 -48.50 -15.55
N MET A 16 -21.25 -47.48 -14.70
CA MET A 16 -22.41 -46.87 -14.07
C MET A 16 -22.19 -45.36 -13.91
N THR A 17 -22.93 -44.62 -14.72
CA THR A 17 -23.07 -43.17 -14.69
C THR A 17 -23.85 -42.76 -13.46
N VAL A 18 -23.33 -41.81 -12.68
CA VAL A 18 -24.16 -40.80 -12.00
C VAL A 18 -23.47 -39.45 -12.17
N ALA A 19 -24.11 -38.58 -12.95
CA ALA A 19 -23.76 -37.18 -13.06
C ALA A 19 -24.47 -36.40 -11.95
N PHE A 20 -23.70 -35.64 -11.17
CA PHE A 20 -24.10 -34.39 -10.51
C PHE A 20 -22.83 -33.53 -10.62
N GLY A 21 -22.80 -32.46 -11.41
CA GLY A 21 -23.70 -31.32 -11.24
C GLY A 21 -23.12 -30.44 -10.14
N GLY A 22 -22.05 -29.73 -10.46
CA GLY A 22 -21.32 -28.92 -9.49
C GLY A 22 -20.13 -28.21 -10.13
N SER A 23 -20.39 -27.37 -11.13
CA SER A 23 -19.46 -26.28 -11.42
C SER A 23 -19.41 -25.41 -10.17
N LEU A 24 -18.41 -25.63 -9.32
CA LEU A 24 -17.97 -24.60 -8.39
C LEU A 24 -17.34 -23.50 -9.24
N LEU A 25 -18.21 -22.62 -9.76
CA LEU A 25 -17.87 -21.23 -9.96
C LEU A 25 -17.45 -20.73 -8.58
N ALA A 26 -16.15 -20.83 -8.29
CA ALA A 26 -15.55 -20.05 -7.23
C ALA A 26 -15.77 -18.59 -7.64
N LEU A 27 -16.82 -17.99 -7.08
CA LEU A 27 -16.96 -16.55 -7.06
C LEU A 27 -15.65 -16.00 -6.50
N PRO A 28 -15.13 -14.87 -7.03
CA PRO A 28 -14.02 -14.22 -6.37
C PRO A 28 -14.44 -14.00 -4.91
N ARG A 29 -13.65 -14.55 -3.99
CA ARG A 29 -13.78 -14.26 -2.57
C ARG A 29 -13.67 -12.74 -2.50
N GLN A 30 -14.78 -12.04 -2.30
CA GLN A 30 -14.71 -10.65 -1.88
C GLN A 30 -13.86 -10.68 -0.62
N ALA A 31 -12.62 -10.24 -0.73
CA ALA A 31 -11.74 -10.05 0.39
C ALA A 31 -12.31 -8.89 1.20
N HIS A 32 -13.34 -9.17 1.98
CA HIS A 32 -13.52 -8.44 3.22
C HIS A 32 -12.35 -8.89 4.10
N ALA A 33 -11.22 -8.22 3.93
CA ALA A 33 -10.11 -8.32 4.85
C ALA A 33 -10.61 -7.93 6.25
N ASP A 34 -10.17 -8.69 7.25
CA ASP A 34 -10.69 -8.70 8.61
C ASP A 34 -10.71 -7.30 9.27
N GLU A 35 -11.79 -6.55 9.14
CA GLU A 35 -11.94 -5.20 9.73
C GLU A 35 -11.79 -5.28 11.25
N ILE A 36 -10.84 -4.54 11.83
CA ILE A 36 -10.64 -4.50 13.29
C ILE A 36 -11.78 -3.68 13.91
N PHE A 37 -12.01 -2.47 13.38
CA PHE A 37 -13.25 -1.75 13.63
C PHE A 37 -13.56 -0.71 12.56
N ARG A 38 -14.84 -0.36 12.48
CA ARG A 38 -15.36 0.81 11.79
C ARG A 38 -16.30 1.55 12.72
N GLN A 39 -16.11 2.86 12.82
CA GLN A 39 -16.97 3.71 13.61
C GLN A 39 -17.37 4.96 12.83
N GLN A 40 -18.66 5.29 12.91
CA GLN A 40 -19.18 6.60 12.52
C GLN A 40 -19.33 7.46 13.77
N GLY A 41 -19.00 8.73 13.66
CA GLY A 41 -19.09 9.66 14.78
C GLY A 41 -19.33 11.09 14.34
N THR A 42 -19.53 11.96 15.33
CA THR A 42 -19.54 13.41 15.16
C THR A 42 -18.57 14.00 16.17
N ILE A 43 -17.70 14.91 15.73
CA ILE A 43 -16.90 15.73 16.66
C ILE A 43 -17.70 16.96 17.03
N GLN A 44 -17.90 17.18 18.33
CA GLN A 44 -18.13 18.51 18.93
C GLN A 44 -16.84 18.87 19.71
N PRO A 45 -16.48 20.15 19.87
CA PRO A 45 -15.08 20.58 19.87
C PRO A 45 -14.27 19.94 21.00
N ALA A 46 -13.46 18.93 20.67
CA ALA A 46 -12.22 18.57 21.36
C ALA A 46 -11.50 17.44 20.60
N GLN A 47 -12.10 16.26 20.50
CA GLN A 47 -11.57 15.04 19.87
C GLN A 47 -12.49 13.87 20.22
N ASN A 48 -12.45 12.80 19.43
CA ASN A 48 -12.98 11.49 19.84
C ASN A 48 -11.83 10.47 19.89
N GLU A 49 -12.00 9.46 20.72
CA GLU A 49 -11.00 8.43 20.95
C GLU A 49 -11.62 7.04 20.83
N TYR A 50 -10.89 6.14 20.20
CA TYR A 50 -11.25 4.75 20.03
C TYR A 50 -10.09 3.86 20.44
N THR A 51 -10.37 2.68 20.99
CA THR A 51 -9.34 1.72 21.36
C THR A 51 -9.45 0.44 20.55
N PHE A 52 -8.30 -0.23 20.36
CA PHE A 52 -8.24 -1.59 19.86
C PHE A 52 -7.06 -2.33 20.48
N SER A 53 -7.14 -3.66 20.56
CA SER A 53 -6.01 -4.49 20.97
C SER A 53 -5.10 -4.79 19.79
N GLY A 54 -3.81 -4.55 19.93
CA GLY A 54 -2.79 -4.78 18.93
C GLY A 54 -1.74 -5.81 19.38
N THR A 55 -1.16 -6.49 18.40
CA THR A 55 -0.05 -7.43 18.61
C THR A 55 1.27 -6.81 18.13
N GLU A 56 2.36 -7.06 18.83
CA GLU A 56 3.71 -6.66 18.42
C GLU A 56 4.02 -7.19 17.01
N GLY A 57 4.54 -6.30 16.14
CA GLY A 57 4.86 -6.62 14.75
C GLY A 57 3.66 -6.64 13.80
N GLN A 58 2.42 -6.52 14.31
CA GLN A 58 1.25 -6.34 13.45
C GLN A 58 1.30 -4.98 12.78
N THR A 59 1.01 -4.91 11.48
CA THR A 59 0.84 -3.63 10.77
C THR A 59 -0.65 -3.35 10.60
N VAL A 60 -1.07 -2.13 10.93
CA VAL A 60 -2.45 -1.68 10.79
C VAL A 60 -2.54 -0.47 9.86
N THR A 61 -3.65 -0.38 9.15
CA THR A 61 -4.05 0.79 8.36
C THR A 61 -5.26 1.44 9.03
N ILE A 62 -5.12 2.73 9.33
CA ILE A 62 -6.14 3.55 9.97
C ILE A 62 -6.55 4.63 8.98
N ASN A 63 -7.80 4.63 8.54
CA ASN A 63 -8.33 5.67 7.66
C ASN A 63 -9.32 6.53 8.43
N LEU A 64 -9.18 7.85 8.34
CA LEU A 64 -10.11 8.84 8.86
C LEU A 64 -10.61 9.71 7.71
N THR A 65 -11.92 9.66 7.46
CA THR A 65 -12.55 10.42 6.37
C THR A 65 -13.65 11.33 6.89
N SER A 66 -13.69 12.57 6.43
CA SER A 66 -14.73 13.55 6.74
C SER A 66 -15.03 14.43 5.54
N ALA A 67 -16.31 14.68 5.28
CA ALA A 67 -16.74 15.72 4.32
C ALA A 67 -16.92 17.09 4.99
N ASP A 68 -16.96 17.11 6.32
CA ASP A 68 -17.37 18.29 7.09
C ASP A 68 -16.16 19.09 7.61
N PHE A 69 -14.99 18.46 7.74
CA PHE A 69 -13.82 19.10 8.32
C PHE A 69 -12.50 18.46 7.88
N ASP A 70 -11.44 19.25 8.00
CA ASP A 70 -10.05 18.86 7.86
C ASP A 70 -9.60 17.98 9.04
N THR A 71 -9.22 16.74 8.75
CA THR A 71 -9.05 15.69 9.75
C THR A 71 -7.64 15.67 10.33
N THR A 72 -7.49 15.27 11.59
CA THR A 72 -6.19 14.91 12.16
C THR A 72 -6.32 13.58 12.89
N LEU A 73 -5.30 12.74 12.74
CA LEU A 73 -5.30 11.37 13.23
C LEU A 73 -4.00 11.11 14.00
N ALA A 74 -4.13 10.58 15.21
CA ALA A 74 -2.98 10.11 15.98
C ALA A 74 -3.20 8.66 16.44
N LEU A 75 -2.15 7.85 16.37
CA LEU A 75 -2.07 6.52 16.96
C LEU A 75 -1.18 6.59 18.20
N VAL A 76 -1.71 6.22 19.36
CA VAL A 76 -1.00 6.21 20.64
C VAL A 76 -0.93 4.79 21.17
N GLY A 77 0.25 4.35 21.60
CA GLY A 77 0.50 3.01 22.11
C GLY A 77 0.19 2.84 23.60
N PRO A 78 0.35 1.61 24.13
CA PRO A 78 0.03 1.28 25.53
C PRO A 78 0.80 2.09 26.59
N GLY A 79 1.99 2.61 26.23
CA GLY A 79 2.83 3.45 27.10
C GLY A 79 2.60 4.95 26.95
N GLU A 80 1.47 5.38 26.40
CA GLU A 80 1.14 6.78 26.06
C GLU A 80 2.06 7.44 25.02
N GLN A 81 2.96 6.67 24.42
CA GLN A 81 3.79 7.12 23.31
C GLN A 81 2.93 7.33 22.06
N GLU A 82 3.06 8.50 21.42
CA GLU A 82 2.57 8.69 20.06
C GLU A 82 3.41 7.86 19.08
N ILE A 83 2.75 6.92 18.40
CA ILE A 83 3.36 6.03 17.42
C ILE A 83 3.41 6.69 16.05
N ALA A 84 2.31 7.37 15.68
CA ALA A 84 2.20 8.04 14.40
C ALA A 84 1.14 9.16 14.49
N PHE A 85 1.35 10.19 13.67
CA PHE A 85 0.42 11.28 13.46
C PHE A 85 0.33 11.54 11.96
N ASN A 86 -0.87 11.84 11.47
CA ASN A 86 -1.08 12.32 10.11
C ASN A 86 -2.32 13.21 10.04
N ASP A 87 -2.27 14.28 9.25
CA ASP A 87 -3.37 15.21 9.02
C ASP A 87 -3.89 15.19 7.57
N ASP A 88 -3.11 14.78 6.57
CA ASP A 88 -3.56 14.70 5.17
C ASP A 88 -3.18 13.39 4.45
N PHE A 89 -3.89 13.06 3.38
CA PHE A 89 -3.64 11.84 2.59
C PHE A 89 -4.24 11.95 1.20
N GLY A 90 -3.49 11.47 0.20
CA GLY A 90 -3.96 11.33 -1.18
C GLY A 90 -4.42 12.63 -1.82
N GLY A 91 -3.80 13.77 -1.47
CA GLY A 91 -4.20 15.09 -1.96
C GLY A 91 -5.55 15.60 -1.41
N SER A 92 -6.05 14.96 -0.36
CA SER A 92 -7.28 15.34 0.34
C SER A 92 -7.02 15.72 1.79
N LEU A 93 -7.99 16.37 2.44
CA LEU A 93 -7.95 16.72 3.86
C LEU A 93 -8.31 15.53 4.80
N ASN A 94 -8.34 14.31 4.26
CA ASN A 94 -8.56 13.08 5.03
C ASN A 94 -7.21 12.55 5.50
N SER A 95 -7.14 11.90 6.66
CA SER A 95 -5.90 11.36 7.20
C SER A 95 -5.81 9.84 7.06
N ARG A 96 -4.59 9.33 6.92
CA ARG A 96 -4.31 7.88 6.92
C ARG A 96 -3.00 7.55 7.63
N ILE A 97 -3.02 6.55 8.50
CA ILE A 97 -1.81 6.01 9.15
C ILE A 97 -1.64 4.55 8.74
N ILE A 98 -0.42 4.18 8.36
CA ILE A 98 0.02 2.77 8.24
C ILE A 98 1.16 2.61 9.23
N ALA A 99 1.00 1.73 10.22
CA ALA A 99 1.99 1.61 11.31
C ALA A 99 2.16 0.17 11.77
N THR A 100 3.42 -0.24 11.95
CA THR A 100 3.80 -1.48 12.63
C THR A 100 3.77 -1.25 14.13
N LEU A 101 3.00 -2.06 14.85
CA LEU A 101 2.78 -1.92 16.28
C LEU A 101 4.02 -2.41 17.06
N PRO A 102 4.64 -1.58 17.92
CA PRO A 102 5.90 -1.94 18.57
C PRO A 102 5.78 -2.91 19.75
N SER A 103 4.57 -3.21 20.21
CA SER A 103 4.36 -4.02 21.42
C SER A 103 2.94 -4.57 21.47
N ASN A 104 2.74 -5.65 22.23
CA ASN A 104 1.38 -6.11 22.55
C ASN A 104 0.69 -5.11 23.49
N GLY A 105 -0.59 -4.80 23.25
CA GLY A 105 -1.38 -4.04 24.20
C GLY A 105 -2.57 -3.30 23.59
N GLU A 106 -3.15 -2.38 24.38
CA GLU A 106 -4.23 -1.52 23.93
C GLU A 106 -3.67 -0.25 23.27
N TYR A 107 -4.17 0.04 22.07
CA TYR A 107 -3.83 1.22 21.28
C TYR A 107 -5.02 2.18 21.24
N ARG A 108 -4.73 3.48 21.20
CA ARG A 108 -5.72 4.56 21.11
C ARG A 108 -5.60 5.25 19.76
N VAL A 109 -6.72 5.37 19.06
CA VAL A 109 -6.88 6.16 17.83
C VAL A 109 -7.58 7.45 18.20
N ILE A 110 -6.88 8.57 18.05
CA ILE A 110 -7.40 9.89 18.39
C ILE A 110 -7.74 10.65 17.12
N VAL A 111 -9.01 11.02 17.01
CA VAL A 111 -9.61 11.68 15.86
C VAL A 111 -9.93 13.12 16.25
N ARG A 112 -9.39 14.10 15.51
CA ARG A 112 -9.67 15.53 15.75
C ARG A 112 -9.96 16.28 14.45
N SER A 113 -10.59 17.45 14.60
CA SER A 113 -10.76 18.42 13.53
C SER A 113 -9.67 19.48 13.66
N PHE A 114 -8.88 19.70 12.60
CA PHE A 114 -7.77 20.66 12.60
C PHE A 114 -8.23 22.08 12.97
N ALA A 115 -9.33 22.53 12.36
CA ALA A 115 -9.93 23.84 12.60
C ALA A 115 -10.85 23.90 13.84
N GLY A 116 -11.08 22.78 14.53
CA GLY A 116 -11.93 22.70 15.73
C GLY A 116 -13.43 22.78 15.51
N ASN A 117 -13.90 22.95 14.26
CA ASN A 117 -15.33 23.10 13.93
C ASN A 117 -16.11 21.78 14.06
N GLY A 118 -15.42 20.63 13.96
CA GLY A 118 -16.04 19.31 14.08
C GLY A 118 -17.00 18.98 12.93
N GLY A 119 -17.74 17.88 13.07
CA GLY A 119 -18.60 17.35 12.01
C GLY A 119 -18.64 15.83 11.99
N ALA A 120 -19.36 15.25 11.03
CA ALA A 120 -19.49 13.82 10.83
C ALA A 120 -18.24 13.22 10.18
N TYR A 121 -17.86 12.03 10.61
CA TYR A 121 -16.71 11.32 10.05
C TYR A 121 -16.89 9.80 10.12
N THR A 122 -16.06 9.10 9.36
CA THR A 122 -15.85 7.66 9.48
C THR A 122 -14.39 7.40 9.80
N VAL A 123 -14.14 6.56 10.81
CA VAL A 123 -12.82 6.02 11.10
C VAL A 123 -12.85 4.50 10.95
N THR A 124 -11.80 3.94 10.36
CA THR A 124 -11.61 2.49 10.23
C THR A 124 -10.22 2.11 10.67
N VAL A 125 -10.10 0.93 11.27
CA VAL A 125 -8.83 0.26 11.53
C VAL A 125 -8.92 -1.13 10.93
N ASN A 126 -7.95 -1.45 10.08
CA ASN A 126 -7.83 -2.72 9.40
C ASN A 126 -6.40 -3.24 9.55
N PRO A 127 -6.17 -4.57 9.47
CA PRO A 127 -4.86 -5.09 9.16
C PRO A 127 -4.39 -4.48 7.84
N ALA A 128 -3.12 -4.07 7.78
CA ALA A 128 -2.57 -3.55 6.55
C ALA A 128 -2.54 -4.65 5.48
N THR A 129 -2.85 -4.30 4.24
CA THR A 129 -2.69 -5.22 3.11
C THR A 129 -1.22 -5.59 2.92
N GLU A 130 -0.94 -6.67 2.19
CA GLU A 130 0.44 -7.05 1.87
C GLU A 130 1.19 -5.92 1.16
N TYR A 131 0.52 -5.21 0.23
CA TYR A 131 1.07 -4.04 -0.43
C TYR A 131 1.41 -2.93 0.58
N GLU A 132 0.47 -2.59 1.47
CA GLU A 132 0.66 -1.52 2.46
C GLU A 132 1.82 -1.82 3.41
N GLN A 133 1.98 -3.10 3.79
CA GLN A 133 3.11 -3.55 4.60
C GLN A 133 4.44 -3.41 3.86
N ALA A 134 4.52 -3.91 2.63
CA ALA A 134 5.72 -3.82 1.81
C ALA A 134 6.11 -2.37 1.53
N TYR A 135 5.13 -1.55 1.16
CA TYR A 135 5.32 -0.12 0.88
C TYR A 135 5.75 0.67 2.13
N ALA A 136 5.14 0.42 3.29
CA ALA A 136 5.56 1.07 4.55
C ALA A 136 6.99 0.68 4.97
N SER A 137 7.38 -0.58 4.74
CA SER A 137 8.76 -1.03 4.95
C SER A 137 9.73 -0.31 4.00
N ALA A 138 9.37 -0.20 2.72
CA ALA A 138 10.17 0.49 1.72
C ALA A 138 10.36 1.99 2.02
N THR A 139 9.30 2.69 2.42
CA THR A 139 9.40 4.11 2.81
C THR A 139 10.23 4.31 4.07
N THR A 140 10.18 3.38 5.02
CA THR A 140 11.05 3.40 6.21
C THR A 140 12.53 3.32 5.82
N LEU A 141 12.88 2.42 4.90
CA LEU A 141 14.25 2.30 4.37
C LEU A 141 14.67 3.56 3.62
N TYR A 142 13.77 4.13 2.82
CA TYR A 142 14.01 5.36 2.09
C TYR A 142 14.31 6.53 3.04
N GLN A 143 13.50 6.71 4.08
CA GLN A 143 13.69 7.75 5.10
C GLN A 143 14.97 7.55 5.90
N ALA A 144 15.42 6.31 6.09
CA ALA A 144 16.70 5.99 6.70
C ALA A 144 17.92 6.27 5.79
N GLY A 145 17.70 6.65 4.52
CA GLY A 145 18.74 6.85 3.51
C GLY A 145 19.30 5.55 2.92
N SER A 146 18.71 4.40 3.26
CA SER A 146 19.04 3.08 2.70
C SER A 146 18.39 2.91 1.33
N PHE A 147 18.80 3.76 0.37
CA PHE A 147 18.12 3.86 -0.93
C PHE A 147 18.19 2.58 -1.76
N THR A 148 19.31 1.84 -1.70
CA THR A 148 19.44 0.57 -2.43
C THR A 148 18.46 -0.48 -1.90
N GLU A 149 18.34 -0.61 -0.58
CA GLU A 149 17.37 -1.50 0.06
C GLU A 149 15.93 -1.02 -0.19
N ALA A 150 15.70 0.30 -0.15
CA ALA A 150 14.39 0.87 -0.45
C ALA A 150 13.95 0.56 -1.89
N ILE A 151 14.85 0.64 -2.87
CA ILE A 151 14.57 0.29 -4.27
C ILE A 151 14.08 -1.17 -4.38
N ALA A 152 14.77 -2.10 -3.72
CA ALA A 152 14.36 -3.50 -3.70
C ALA A 152 12.99 -3.68 -3.04
N ALA A 153 12.76 -3.04 -1.88
CA ALA A 153 11.50 -3.12 -1.15
C ALA A 153 10.32 -2.49 -1.91
N PHE A 154 10.52 -1.37 -2.62
CA PHE A 154 9.50 -0.84 -3.52
C PHE A 154 9.23 -1.77 -4.70
N GLY A 155 10.24 -2.51 -5.17
CA GLY A 155 10.07 -3.57 -6.15
C GLY A 155 9.12 -4.67 -5.67
N GLU A 156 9.28 -5.12 -4.42
CA GLU A 156 8.36 -6.09 -3.81
C GLU A 156 6.93 -5.53 -3.72
N ALA A 157 6.77 -4.26 -3.32
CA ALA A 157 5.46 -3.60 -3.29
C ALA A 157 4.81 -3.58 -4.69
N ILE A 158 5.57 -3.25 -5.73
CA ILE A 158 5.09 -3.25 -7.13
C ILE A 158 4.70 -4.66 -7.61
N GLU A 159 5.41 -5.70 -7.18
CA GLU A 159 5.04 -7.09 -7.52
C GLU A 159 3.70 -7.50 -6.87
N ILE A 160 3.41 -6.98 -5.68
CA ILE A 160 2.15 -7.24 -4.96
C ILE A 160 0.98 -6.47 -5.60
N ASP A 161 1.16 -5.16 -5.85
CA ASP A 161 0.17 -4.33 -6.53
C ASP A 161 0.82 -3.46 -7.63
N PRO A 162 0.81 -3.92 -8.89
CA PRO A 162 1.40 -3.19 -10.01
C PRO A 162 0.52 -2.02 -10.49
N ALA A 163 -0.65 -1.82 -9.90
CA ALA A 163 -1.57 -0.76 -10.27
C ALA A 163 -1.43 0.50 -9.41
N GLU A 164 -0.51 0.53 -8.42
CA GLU A 164 -0.33 1.66 -7.52
C GLU A 164 0.82 2.61 -7.94
N PRO A 165 0.54 3.85 -8.37
CA PRO A 165 1.56 4.82 -8.79
C PRO A 165 2.62 5.11 -7.72
N SER A 166 2.23 5.16 -6.43
CA SER A 166 3.10 5.60 -5.34
C SER A 166 4.39 4.78 -5.24
N ALA A 167 4.33 3.46 -5.39
CA ALA A 167 5.52 2.61 -5.31
C ALA A 167 6.49 2.87 -6.48
N TYR A 168 5.99 3.16 -7.68
CA TYR A 168 6.85 3.56 -8.81
C TYR A 168 7.49 4.92 -8.57
N ILE A 169 6.70 5.92 -8.12
CA ILE A 169 7.19 7.28 -7.84
C ILE A 169 8.33 7.23 -6.83
N ASP A 170 8.14 6.54 -5.71
CA ASP A 170 9.13 6.52 -4.64
C ASP A 170 10.35 5.67 -4.98
N ARG A 171 10.19 4.60 -5.78
CA ARG A 171 11.33 3.87 -6.32
C ARG A 171 12.14 4.72 -7.31
N GLY A 172 11.46 5.49 -8.16
CA GLY A 172 12.09 6.47 -9.04
C GLY A 172 12.87 7.52 -8.27
N ASN A 173 12.29 8.06 -7.19
CA ASN A 173 12.98 8.99 -6.28
C ASN A 173 14.20 8.33 -5.63
N ALA A 174 14.10 7.07 -5.22
CA ALA A 174 15.22 6.32 -4.65
C ALA A 174 16.35 6.10 -5.66
N TYR A 175 16.04 5.83 -6.92
CA TYR A 175 17.04 5.78 -8.01
C TYR A 175 17.74 7.12 -8.25
N LEU A 176 17.00 8.24 -8.19
CA LEU A 176 17.61 9.56 -8.30
C LEU A 176 18.50 9.88 -7.09
N ALA A 177 18.10 9.44 -5.89
CA ALA A 177 18.85 9.66 -4.66
C ALA A 177 20.19 8.90 -4.63
N THR A 178 20.29 7.74 -5.31
CA THR A 178 21.59 7.07 -5.50
C THR A 178 22.45 7.74 -6.58
N GLY A 179 21.82 8.42 -7.54
CA GLY A 179 22.50 9.09 -8.66
C GLY A 179 23.01 8.14 -9.74
N GLU A 180 22.72 6.84 -9.65
CA GLU A 180 23.30 5.81 -10.52
C GLU A 180 22.35 5.35 -11.63
N ASN A 181 21.04 5.64 -11.56
CA ASN A 181 20.04 5.01 -12.42
C ASN A 181 18.92 5.95 -12.89
N THR A 182 19.25 7.12 -13.44
CA THR A 182 18.27 8.08 -13.97
C THR A 182 17.33 7.47 -15.02
N GLU A 183 17.82 6.55 -15.86
CA GLU A 183 16.97 5.85 -16.85
C GLU A 183 15.90 4.99 -16.18
N ALA A 184 16.25 4.27 -15.10
CA ALA A 184 15.28 3.49 -14.34
C ALA A 184 14.26 4.37 -13.61
N ALA A 185 14.72 5.52 -13.08
CA ALA A 185 13.82 6.51 -12.49
C ALA A 185 12.81 7.05 -13.51
N ILE A 186 13.27 7.41 -14.71
CA ILE A 186 12.41 7.86 -15.81
C ILE A 186 11.35 6.79 -16.14
N ALA A 187 11.75 5.52 -16.29
CA ALA A 187 10.81 4.45 -16.58
C ALA A 187 9.74 4.28 -15.48
N ASP A 188 10.13 4.41 -14.21
CA ASP A 188 9.20 4.35 -13.09
C ASP A 188 8.22 5.56 -13.10
N PHE A 189 8.69 6.77 -13.37
CA PHE A 189 7.81 7.94 -13.48
C PHE A 189 6.88 7.89 -14.71
N GLU A 190 7.35 7.34 -15.83
CA GLU A 190 6.50 7.08 -17.00
C GLU A 190 5.38 6.11 -16.65
N ARG A 191 5.70 5.01 -15.92
CA ARG A 191 4.67 4.06 -15.50
C ARG A 191 3.68 4.69 -14.52
N ALA A 192 4.14 5.51 -13.59
CA ALA A 192 3.26 6.25 -12.68
C ALA A 192 2.31 7.19 -13.46
N ALA A 193 2.81 7.90 -14.47
CA ALA A 193 1.98 8.76 -15.32
C ALA A 193 0.89 7.96 -16.07
N ASP A 194 1.24 6.80 -16.64
CA ASP A 194 0.28 5.93 -17.31
C ASP A 194 -0.81 5.43 -16.34
N LEU A 195 -0.43 5.04 -15.12
CA LEU A 195 -1.39 4.61 -14.09
C LEU A 195 -2.33 5.74 -13.65
N TYR A 196 -1.83 6.96 -13.50
CA TYR A 196 -2.68 8.12 -13.23
C TYR A 196 -3.66 8.40 -14.38
N GLU A 197 -3.19 8.29 -15.63
CA GLU A 197 -4.05 8.45 -16.80
C GLU A 197 -5.14 7.37 -16.88
N GLU A 198 -4.79 6.11 -16.60
CA GLU A 198 -5.73 4.98 -16.49
C GLU A 198 -6.81 5.22 -15.40
N ARG A 199 -6.45 5.92 -14.31
CA ARG A 199 -7.36 6.33 -13.22
C ARG A 199 -8.18 7.59 -13.57
N GLY A 200 -7.89 8.26 -14.68
CA GLY A 200 -8.50 9.54 -15.07
C GLY A 200 -7.94 10.76 -14.34
N GLU A 201 -6.81 10.61 -13.63
CA GLU A 201 -6.10 11.67 -12.91
C GLU A 201 -5.15 12.41 -13.85
N VAL A 202 -5.72 13.07 -14.86
CA VAL A 202 -4.98 13.66 -15.99
C VAL A 202 -3.94 14.70 -15.55
N ASP A 203 -4.22 15.51 -14.53
CA ASP A 203 -3.29 16.53 -14.03
C ASP A 203 -2.03 15.90 -13.40
N SER A 204 -2.20 14.82 -12.62
CA SER A 204 -1.10 14.04 -12.06
C SER A 204 -0.29 13.38 -13.16
N ALA A 205 -0.96 12.76 -14.14
CA ALA A 205 -0.31 12.14 -15.29
C ALA A 205 0.55 13.15 -16.05
N GLN A 206 0.00 14.32 -16.39
CA GLN A 206 0.74 15.37 -17.10
C GLN A 206 1.94 15.87 -16.28
N SER A 207 1.77 16.05 -14.97
CA SER A 207 2.86 16.49 -14.08
C SER A 207 4.06 15.54 -14.12
N TYR A 208 3.83 14.23 -14.09
CA TYR A 208 4.91 13.24 -14.20
C TYR A 208 5.48 13.15 -15.62
N ARG A 209 4.68 13.35 -16.67
CA ARG A 209 5.20 13.43 -18.05
C ARG A 209 6.13 14.65 -18.24
N ASP A 210 5.76 15.81 -17.69
CA ASP A 210 6.59 17.00 -17.71
C ASP A 210 7.89 16.78 -16.92
N TYR A 211 7.81 16.09 -15.78
CA TYR A 211 8.98 15.74 -14.98
C TYR A 211 9.93 14.77 -15.70
N VAL A 212 9.39 13.77 -16.40
CA VAL A 212 10.17 12.88 -17.27
C VAL A 212 10.90 13.68 -18.35
N GLN A 213 10.21 14.61 -19.03
CA GLN A 213 10.82 15.46 -20.04
C GLN A 213 11.95 16.33 -19.46
N PHE A 214 11.75 16.87 -18.25
CA PHE A 214 12.78 17.61 -17.53
C PHE A 214 14.03 16.76 -17.26
N LEU A 215 13.86 15.53 -16.75
CA LEU A 215 14.96 14.60 -16.49
C LEU A 215 15.71 14.21 -17.77
N GLN A 216 15.01 14.01 -18.88
CA GLN A 216 15.60 13.68 -20.19
C GLN A 216 16.36 14.86 -20.82
N SER A 217 15.92 16.10 -20.55
CA SER A 217 16.50 17.32 -21.14
C SER A 217 17.66 17.92 -20.33
N SER A 218 17.86 17.46 -19.09
CA SER A 218 18.97 17.90 -18.24
C SER A 218 20.24 17.12 -18.61
N PRO A 219 21.35 17.78 -19.04
CA PRO A 219 22.57 17.07 -19.42
C PRO A 219 23.16 16.31 -18.21
N PRO A 220 23.81 15.13 -18.41
CA PRO A 220 24.62 14.52 -17.36
C PRO A 220 25.67 15.55 -16.90
N PRO A 221 26.05 15.58 -15.60
CA PRO A 221 27.01 16.56 -15.12
C PRO A 221 28.28 16.48 -15.97
N GLU A 222 28.64 17.60 -16.62
CA GLU A 222 29.88 17.67 -17.39
C GLU A 222 31.04 17.30 -16.47
N PRO A 223 31.98 16.44 -16.90
CA PRO A 223 33.19 16.20 -16.13
C PRO A 223 33.94 17.54 -16.00
N MET A 224 34.08 18.01 -14.77
CA MET A 224 34.85 19.21 -14.46
C MET A 224 36.24 19.07 -15.09
N PRO A 225 36.68 20.00 -15.96
CA PRO A 225 38.05 19.99 -16.44
C PRO A 225 38.99 20.14 -15.24
N PHE A 226 39.98 19.24 -15.22
CA PHE A 226 40.99 19.06 -14.17
C PHE A 226 41.59 20.36 -13.62
#